data_AF-A0A2I8AAG5-F1
#
_entry.id   AF-A0A2I8AAG5-F1
#
_cell.length_a   1.000
_cell.length_b   1.000
_cell.length_c   1.000
_cell.angle_alpha   90.00
_cell.angle_beta   90.00
_cell.angle_gamma   90.00
#
_symmetry.space_group_name_H-M   'P 1'
#
loop_
_entity.id
_entity.type
_entity.pdbx_description
1 polymer ?
#
loop_
_entity_poly.entity_id
_entity_poly.type
_entity_poly.pdbx_seq_one_letter_code
_entity_poly.pdbx_strand_id
1 'polypeptide(L)'
;MTNLLTRKKEQKISAITIFAIATFSLHFLVLLILLSQGLNIRQLSLRKPPNFVQTIDGQPINKLDELAREPQAIRQFVSKTMTSIFNWSGTLPPQNIEEVAKPKPDPGILVRTPNGGSQKVTTSSWVASFAISEDFRKGFLSVIADMTPPEVFAINPNQAISAELIIKRVYPPVQIAPGQWRVGMVADLVQTKKIDGQKLITPFNKDLLVRAVDYFPSPSSSSSTDLQKAIYSSRTDKLEIYEIRNLCLIDGYSNGNNEQANPCANNSFIR
;
A
#
# COMPACT_ATOMS: atom_id res chain seq x y z
N MET A 1 -28.86 -95.13 0.68
CA MET A 1 -28.57 -93.83 1.32
C MET A 1 -28.24 -92.83 0.21
N THR A 2 -29.28 -92.27 -0.41
CA THR A 2 -29.71 -90.86 -0.31
C THR A 2 -28.84 -89.88 -1.10
N ASN A 3 -29.21 -89.72 -2.37
CA ASN A 3 -28.77 -88.63 -3.25
C ASN A 3 -29.37 -87.31 -2.76
N LEU A 4 -28.52 -86.33 -2.42
CA LEU A 4 -28.91 -84.95 -2.16
C LEU A 4 -28.68 -84.12 -3.43
N LEU A 5 -29.76 -83.88 -4.19
CA LEU A 5 -29.77 -82.95 -5.31
C LEU A 5 -29.61 -81.52 -4.79
N THR A 6 -28.47 -80.89 -5.09
CA THR A 6 -28.22 -79.46 -4.84
C THR A 6 -28.93 -78.64 -5.92
N ARG A 7 -30.09 -78.08 -5.59
CA ARG A 7 -30.85 -77.18 -6.47
C ARG A 7 -30.18 -75.79 -6.46
N LYS A 8 -29.39 -75.48 -7.50
CA LYS A 8 -28.83 -74.14 -7.72
C LYS A 8 -29.99 -73.17 -8.04
N LYS A 9 -30.38 -72.35 -7.06
CA LYS A 9 -31.46 -71.37 -7.20
C LYS A 9 -30.90 -70.15 -7.94
N GLU A 10 -31.26 -69.97 -9.21
CA GLU A 10 -30.94 -68.74 -9.94
C GLU A 10 -31.62 -67.56 -9.24
N GLN A 11 -30.82 -66.71 -8.58
CA GLN A 11 -31.29 -65.46 -8.00
C GLN A 11 -31.67 -64.51 -9.14
N LYS A 12 -32.95 -64.45 -9.48
CA LYS A 12 -33.51 -63.38 -10.31
C LYS A 12 -33.43 -62.09 -9.50
N ILE A 13 -32.60 -61.14 -9.94
CA ILE A 13 -32.47 -59.82 -9.31
C ILE A 13 -33.86 -59.16 -9.33
N SER A 14 -34.36 -58.75 -8.16
CA SER A 14 -35.66 -58.10 -8.03
C SER A 14 -35.64 -56.71 -8.67
N ALA A 15 -36.69 -56.35 -9.40
CA ALA A 15 -36.83 -55.03 -10.03
C ALA A 15 -36.70 -53.88 -9.02
N ILE A 16 -37.11 -54.10 -7.76
CA ILE A 16 -36.98 -53.15 -6.66
C ILE A 16 -35.51 -52.89 -6.32
N THR A 17 -34.68 -53.94 -6.32
CA THR A 17 -33.24 -53.83 -6.05
C THR A 17 -32.53 -53.07 -7.18
N ILE A 18 -32.92 -53.31 -8.44
CA ILE A 18 -32.39 -52.57 -9.59
C ILE A 18 -32.77 -51.09 -9.47
N PHE A 19 -34.03 -50.78 -9.13
CA PHE A 19 -34.50 -49.41 -8.94
C PHE A 19 -33.77 -48.69 -7.79
N ALA A 20 -33.54 -49.37 -6.67
CA ALA A 20 -32.80 -48.83 -5.53
C ALA A 20 -31.33 -48.52 -5.88
N ILE A 21 -30.65 -49.41 -6.62
CA ILE A 21 -29.27 -49.19 -7.07
C ILE A 21 -29.21 -48.03 -8.08
N ALA A 22 -30.16 -47.97 -9.01
CA ALA A 22 -30.23 -46.90 -10.02
C ALA A 22 -30.47 -45.53 -9.36
N THR A 23 -31.39 -45.43 -8.41
CA THR A 23 -31.68 -44.18 -7.70
C THR A 23 -30.51 -43.75 -6.84
N PHE A 24 -29.86 -44.66 -6.10
CA PHE A 24 -28.66 -44.36 -5.30
C PHE A 24 -27.50 -43.88 -6.18
N SER A 25 -27.25 -44.55 -7.30
CA SER A 25 -26.20 -44.17 -8.26
C SER A 25 -26.45 -42.78 -8.86
N LEU A 26 -27.71 -42.49 -9.19
CA LEU A 26 -28.11 -41.17 -9.70
C LEU A 26 -27.88 -40.07 -8.64
N HIS A 27 -28.23 -40.33 -7.37
CA HIS A 27 -28.03 -39.36 -6.29
C HIS A 27 -26.54 -39.13 -6.01
N PHE A 28 -25.72 -40.18 -6.07
CA PHE A 28 -24.28 -40.07 -5.95
C PHE A 28 -23.66 -39.26 -7.09
N LEU A 29 -24.12 -39.46 -8.32
CA LEU A 29 -23.71 -38.65 -9.48
C LEU A 29 -24.08 -37.17 -9.29
N VAL A 30 -25.30 -36.88 -8.86
CA VAL A 30 -25.75 -35.50 -8.58
C VAL A 30 -24.89 -34.85 -7.50
N LEU A 31 -24.56 -35.57 -6.42
CA LEU A 31 -23.67 -35.08 -5.37
C LEU A 31 -22.28 -34.72 -5.92
N LEU A 32 -21.70 -35.56 -6.78
CA LEU A 32 -20.40 -35.28 -7.41
C LEU A 32 -20.45 -34.03 -8.30
N ILE A 33 -21.54 -33.84 -9.06
CA ILE A 33 -21.73 -32.65 -9.89
C ILE A 33 -21.82 -31.40 -9.01
N LEU A 34 -22.60 -31.44 -7.91
CA LEU A 34 -22.72 -30.33 -6.98
C LEU A 34 -21.39 -29.98 -6.30
N LEU A 35 -20.59 -30.98 -5.91
CA LEU A 35 -19.25 -30.77 -5.34
C LEU A 35 -18.31 -30.12 -6.36
N SER A 36 -18.31 -30.58 -7.62
CA SER A 36 -17.51 -29.98 -8.69
C SER A 36 -17.90 -28.52 -8.94
N GLN A 37 -19.20 -28.22 -8.97
CA GLN A 37 -19.68 -26.85 -9.10
C GLN A 37 -19.28 -25.99 -7.90
N GLY A 38 -19.40 -26.50 -6.67
CA GLY A 38 -18.98 -25.80 -5.46
C GLY A 38 -17.48 -25.47 -5.44
N LEU A 39 -16.63 -26.39 -5.91
CA LEU A 39 -15.19 -26.14 -6.06
C LEU A 39 -14.89 -25.09 -7.13
N ASN A 40 -15.58 -25.12 -8.28
CA ASN A 40 -15.43 -24.11 -9.32
C ASN A 40 -15.88 -22.72 -8.85
N ILE A 41 -17.03 -22.62 -8.16
CA ILE A 41 -17.53 -21.37 -7.59
C ILE A 41 -16.56 -20.84 -6.53
N ARG A 42 -16.01 -21.71 -5.68
CA ARG A 42 -14.99 -21.32 -4.70
C ARG A 42 -13.75 -20.76 -5.39
N GLN A 43 -13.29 -21.37 -6.49
CA GLN A 43 -12.18 -20.84 -7.27
C GLN A 43 -12.50 -19.47 -7.86
N LEU A 44 -13.71 -19.25 -8.37
CA LEU A 44 -14.14 -17.95 -8.90
C LEU A 44 -14.26 -16.89 -7.80
N SER A 45 -14.77 -17.25 -6.62
CA SER A 45 -14.85 -16.36 -5.45
C SER A 45 -13.49 -15.97 -4.90
N LEU A 46 -12.45 -16.77 -5.13
CA LEU A 46 -11.06 -16.46 -4.75
C LEU A 46 -10.32 -15.65 -5.83
N ARG A 47 -10.89 -15.48 -7.03
CA ARG A 47 -10.29 -14.61 -8.04
C ARG A 47 -10.48 -13.15 -7.62
N LYS A 48 -9.45 -12.35 -7.84
CA LYS A 48 -9.51 -10.90 -7.64
C LYS A 48 -10.65 -10.34 -8.51
N PRO A 49 -11.45 -9.39 -8.01
CA PRO A 49 -12.49 -8.75 -8.81
C PRO A 49 -11.83 -8.10 -10.05
N PRO A 50 -12.46 -8.19 -11.23
CA PRO A 50 -11.90 -7.65 -12.45
C PRO A 50 -11.67 -6.14 -12.31
N ASN A 51 -10.46 -5.68 -12.61
CA ASN A 51 -10.17 -4.25 -12.70
C ASN A 51 -10.86 -3.70 -13.95
N PHE A 52 -11.85 -2.81 -13.78
CA PHE A 52 -12.50 -2.11 -14.89
C PHE A 52 -11.49 -1.15 -15.52
N VAL A 53 -10.90 -1.55 -16.64
CA VAL A 53 -10.14 -0.64 -17.50
C VAL A 53 -11.14 0.13 -18.37
N GLN A 54 -11.03 1.45 -18.40
CA GLN A 54 -11.80 2.26 -19.33
C GLN A 54 -11.31 1.93 -20.75
N THR A 55 -12.21 1.45 -21.60
CA THR A 55 -11.95 1.30 -23.04
C THR A 55 -11.81 2.68 -23.65
N ILE A 56 -10.68 2.97 -24.27
CA ILE A 56 -10.55 4.09 -25.21
C ILE A 56 -11.00 3.53 -26.56
N ASP A 57 -12.04 4.14 -27.16
CA ASP A 57 -12.54 3.85 -28.52
C ASP A 57 -12.95 2.38 -28.81
N GLY A 58 -13.50 1.67 -27.83
CA GLY A 58 -14.19 0.39 -28.06
C GLY A 58 -13.31 -0.78 -28.50
N GLN A 59 -11.99 -0.63 -28.50
CA GLN A 59 -11.04 -1.71 -28.75
C GLN A 59 -10.56 -2.32 -27.41
N PRO A 60 -10.62 -3.66 -27.25
CA PRO A 60 -10.05 -4.31 -26.09
C PRO A 60 -8.52 -4.11 -26.12
N ILE A 61 -7.98 -3.45 -25.09
CA ILE A 61 -6.54 -3.25 -24.99
C ILE A 61 -5.90 -4.63 -24.76
N ASN A 62 -5.23 -5.15 -25.79
CA ASN A 62 -4.46 -6.39 -25.72
C ASN A 62 -3.45 -6.28 -24.57
N LYS A 63 -3.63 -7.10 -23.50
CA LYS A 63 -2.72 -7.24 -22.36
C LYS A 63 -2.00 -5.92 -21.99
N LEU A 64 -2.74 -4.95 -21.47
CA LEU A 64 -2.09 -3.91 -20.70
C LEU A 64 -1.44 -4.62 -19.50
N ASP A 65 -0.12 -4.53 -19.37
CA ASP A 65 0.60 -4.99 -18.19
C ASP A 65 -0.13 -4.40 -16.97
N GLU A 66 -0.84 -5.24 -16.20
CA GLU A 66 -1.71 -4.82 -15.10
C GLU A 66 -0.91 -4.00 -14.06
N LEU A 67 0.40 -4.17 -14.09
CA LEU A 67 1.37 -3.52 -13.23
C LEU A 67 2.01 -2.27 -13.87
N ALA A 68 1.83 -2.00 -15.16
CA ALA A 68 2.37 -0.77 -15.77
C ALA A 68 1.62 0.47 -15.26
N ARG A 69 2.36 1.57 -15.10
CA ARG A 69 1.85 2.85 -14.63
C ARG A 69 2.51 3.98 -15.40
N GLU A 70 1.75 5.03 -15.66
CA GLU A 70 2.26 6.25 -16.30
C GLU A 70 3.37 6.88 -15.45
N PRO A 71 4.53 7.24 -16.04
CA PRO A 71 5.64 7.82 -15.30
C PRO A 71 5.24 9.06 -14.47
N GLN A 72 4.33 9.88 -15.00
CA GLN A 72 3.85 11.07 -14.32
C GLN A 72 2.99 10.73 -13.09
N ALA A 73 2.18 9.68 -13.16
CA ALA A 73 1.38 9.22 -12.02
C ALA A 73 2.29 8.75 -10.87
N ILE A 74 3.38 8.02 -11.18
CA ILE A 74 4.36 7.60 -10.18
C ILE A 74 5.04 8.81 -9.53
N ARG A 75 5.43 9.83 -10.32
CA ARG A 75 6.05 11.06 -9.79
C ARG A 75 5.11 11.85 -8.88
N GLN A 76 3.83 11.94 -9.26
CA GLN A 76 2.80 12.60 -8.45
C GLN A 76 2.55 11.82 -7.16
N PHE A 77 2.43 10.51 -7.23
CA PHE A 77 2.29 9.63 -6.08
C PHE A 77 3.44 9.83 -5.08
N VAL A 78 4.69 9.79 -5.55
CA VAL A 78 5.87 10.03 -4.71
C VAL A 78 5.84 11.44 -4.09
N SER A 79 5.58 12.47 -4.90
CA SER A 79 5.57 13.87 -4.42
C SER A 79 4.50 14.06 -3.34
N LYS A 80 3.25 13.66 -3.64
CA LYS A 80 2.11 13.78 -2.74
C LYS A 80 2.33 13.01 -1.45
N THR A 81 2.82 11.78 -1.53
CA THR A 81 3.07 10.92 -0.37
C THR A 81 4.14 11.54 0.52
N MET A 82 5.30 11.92 -0.05
CA MET A 82 6.40 12.47 0.73
C MET A 82 6.09 13.84 1.32
N THR A 83 5.42 14.72 0.57
CA THR A 83 4.94 16.01 1.10
C THR A 83 3.94 15.78 2.25
N SER A 84 3.00 14.85 2.10
CA SER A 84 2.03 14.56 3.18
C SER A 84 2.69 13.99 4.44
N ILE A 85 3.78 13.23 4.28
CA ILE A 85 4.55 12.66 5.38
C ILE A 85 5.36 13.74 6.12
N PHE A 86 5.97 14.68 5.41
CA PHE A 86 6.95 15.60 5.99
C PHE A 86 6.45 17.04 6.20
N ASN A 87 5.25 17.38 5.71
CA ASN A 87 4.61 18.65 6.02
C ASN A 87 3.94 18.57 7.38
N TRP A 88 4.63 19.09 8.39
CA TRP A 88 4.18 19.14 9.78
C TRP A 88 3.72 20.55 10.12
N SER A 89 2.41 20.77 10.17
CA SER A 89 1.83 22.09 10.49
C SER A 89 1.47 22.27 11.96
N GLY A 90 1.40 21.17 12.72
CA GLY A 90 0.84 21.14 14.08
C GLY A 90 -0.69 21.20 14.14
N THR A 91 -1.36 21.08 12.99
CA THR A 91 -2.82 21.18 12.86
C THR A 91 -3.37 20.01 12.05
N LEU A 92 -4.60 19.60 12.35
CA LEU A 92 -5.29 18.58 11.56
C LEU A 92 -5.61 19.11 10.15
N PRO A 93 -5.61 18.22 9.13
CA PRO A 93 -6.08 18.58 7.79
C PRO A 93 -7.54 19.06 7.85
N PRO A 94 -7.85 20.25 7.29
CA PRO A 94 -9.19 20.82 7.36
C PRO A 94 -10.18 19.94 6.60
N GLN A 95 -11.34 19.66 7.19
CA GLN A 95 -12.43 18.90 6.57
C GLN A 95 -13.51 19.78 5.93
N ASN A 96 -13.54 21.07 6.28
CA ASN A 96 -14.50 22.06 5.81
C ASN A 96 -13.85 23.46 5.74
N ILE A 97 -14.56 24.44 5.17
CA ILE A 97 -14.04 25.79 4.95
C ILE A 97 -13.81 26.51 6.30
N GLU A 98 -14.63 26.23 7.30
CA GLU A 98 -14.51 26.81 8.64
C GLU A 98 -13.19 26.41 9.32
N GLU A 99 -12.77 25.16 9.15
CA GLU A 99 -11.51 24.64 9.68
C GLU A 99 -10.28 25.20 8.96
N VAL A 100 -10.43 25.72 7.74
CA VAL A 100 -9.36 26.48 7.08
C VAL A 100 -9.13 27.81 7.80
N ALA A 101 -10.21 28.48 8.20
CA ALA A 101 -10.13 29.75 8.95
C ALA A 101 -9.74 29.53 10.43
N LYS A 102 -10.11 28.39 11.01
CA LYS A 102 -9.80 28.03 12.40
C LYS A 102 -9.23 26.60 12.47
N PRO A 103 -7.93 26.44 12.19
CA PRO A 103 -7.28 25.14 12.21
C PRO A 103 -7.36 24.49 13.60
N LYS A 104 -7.71 23.21 13.63
CA LYS A 104 -7.72 22.40 14.87
C LYS A 104 -6.31 21.92 15.18
N PRO A 105 -5.81 22.03 16.43
CA PRO A 105 -4.52 21.47 16.82
C PRO A 105 -4.47 19.96 16.60
N ASP A 106 -3.32 19.45 16.12
CA ASP A 106 -3.08 18.02 15.98
C ASP A 106 -2.59 17.44 17.33
N PRO A 107 -3.31 16.48 17.95
CA PRO A 107 -2.85 15.84 19.18
C PRO A 107 -1.61 14.95 18.96
N GLY A 108 -1.34 14.57 17.71
CA GLY A 108 -0.31 13.61 17.31
C GLY A 108 -0.66 12.16 17.67
N ILE A 109 0.03 11.23 17.04
CA ILE A 109 -0.16 9.79 17.23
C ILE A 109 1.13 9.20 17.79
N LEU A 110 1.03 8.48 18.91
CA LEU A 110 2.18 7.86 19.57
C LEU A 110 2.68 6.66 18.77
N VAL A 111 3.98 6.65 18.49
CA VAL A 111 4.71 5.58 17.80
C VAL A 111 5.95 5.25 18.61
N ARG A 112 6.28 3.95 18.69
CA ARG A 112 7.53 3.50 19.32
C ARG A 112 8.71 3.88 18.43
N THR A 113 9.71 4.51 19.03
CA THR A 113 10.97 4.92 18.40
C THR A 113 11.99 3.76 18.37
N PRO A 114 13.06 3.85 17.56
CA PRO A 114 14.09 2.82 17.51
C PRO A 114 14.82 2.64 18.85
N ASN A 115 14.89 3.72 19.64
CA ASN A 115 15.56 3.77 20.94
C ASN A 115 14.71 3.22 22.11
N GLY A 116 13.53 2.66 21.83
CA GLY A 116 12.66 2.03 22.83
C GLY A 116 11.67 2.97 23.53
N GLY A 117 11.74 4.29 23.30
CA GLY A 117 10.75 5.27 23.77
C GLY A 117 9.54 5.40 22.85
N SER A 118 8.56 6.24 23.21
CA SER A 118 7.45 6.62 22.32
C SER A 118 7.50 8.11 22.00
N GLN A 119 7.43 8.46 20.73
CA GLN A 119 7.32 9.84 20.26
C GLN A 119 6.09 10.00 19.38
N LYS A 120 5.71 11.24 19.08
CA LYS A 120 4.50 11.54 18.30
C LYS A 120 4.86 11.77 16.83
N VAL A 121 4.00 11.27 15.95
CA VAL A 121 3.94 11.67 14.54
C VAL A 121 2.68 12.49 14.30
N THR A 122 2.68 13.36 13.29
CA THR A 122 1.45 14.07 12.93
C THR A 122 0.42 13.10 12.37
N THR A 123 -0.86 13.47 12.48
CA THR A 123 -1.97 12.71 11.91
C THR A 123 -1.80 12.59 10.39
N SER A 124 -1.32 13.64 9.71
CA SER A 124 -1.01 13.62 8.28
C SER A 124 0.06 12.58 7.94
N SER A 125 1.18 12.56 8.69
CA SER A 125 2.25 11.57 8.47
C SER A 125 1.77 10.15 8.69
N TRP A 126 0.98 9.93 9.73
CA TRP A 126 0.45 8.61 10.04
C TRP A 126 -0.51 8.10 8.96
N VAL A 127 -1.42 8.95 8.47
CA VAL A 127 -2.33 8.58 7.38
C VAL A 127 -1.58 8.37 6.07
N ALA A 128 -0.66 9.27 5.71
CA ALA A 128 0.13 9.15 4.49
C ALA A 128 1.05 7.92 4.52
N SER A 129 1.42 7.42 5.71
CA SER A 129 2.20 6.19 5.85
C SER A 129 1.51 4.95 5.28
N PHE A 130 0.19 4.97 5.04
CA PHE A 130 -0.51 3.85 4.40
C PHE A 130 -0.20 3.69 2.89
N ALA A 131 0.45 4.69 2.30
CA ALA A 131 1.09 4.58 0.98
C ALA A 131 2.48 3.90 1.04
N ILE A 132 2.95 3.52 2.24
CA ILE A 132 4.19 2.78 2.47
C ILE A 132 3.84 1.31 2.72
N SER A 133 4.66 0.39 2.23
CA SER A 133 4.43 -1.05 2.41
C SER A 133 4.42 -1.43 3.90
N GLU A 134 3.57 -2.38 4.29
CA GLU A 134 3.31 -2.68 5.71
C GLU A 134 4.55 -3.15 6.49
N ASP A 135 5.42 -3.90 5.84
CA ASP A 135 6.70 -4.40 6.35
C ASP A 135 7.71 -3.27 6.62
N PHE A 136 7.67 -2.20 5.83
CA PHE A 136 8.57 -1.06 5.98
C PHE A 136 7.97 0.06 6.86
N ARG A 137 6.65 0.24 6.79
CA ARG A 137 5.91 1.36 7.38
C ARG A 137 6.16 1.57 8.87
N LYS A 138 6.25 0.48 9.65
CA LYS A 138 6.45 0.58 11.11
C LYS A 138 7.84 1.13 11.45
N GLY A 139 8.89 0.62 10.79
CA GLY A 139 10.26 1.12 10.97
C GLY A 139 10.37 2.56 10.48
N PHE A 140 9.76 2.85 9.33
CA PHE A 140 9.71 4.21 8.79
C PHE A 140 9.03 5.20 9.75
N LEU A 141 7.83 4.90 10.25
CA LEU A 141 7.12 5.75 11.21
C LEU A 141 7.90 5.95 12.51
N SER A 142 8.64 4.92 12.95
CA SER A 142 9.52 5.01 14.13
C SER A 142 10.62 6.06 13.93
N VAL A 143 11.22 6.10 12.74
CA VAL A 143 12.21 7.13 12.37
C VAL A 143 11.56 8.51 12.23
N ILE A 144 10.37 8.61 11.61
CA ILE A 144 9.63 9.88 11.53
C ILE A 144 9.30 10.41 12.93
N ALA A 145 8.90 9.54 13.86
CA ALA A 145 8.60 9.93 15.23
C ALA A 145 9.83 10.54 15.93
N ASP A 146 11.01 9.97 15.71
CA ASP A 146 12.28 10.46 16.27
C ASP A 146 12.74 11.78 15.62
N MET A 147 12.38 12.01 14.36
CA MET A 147 12.71 13.23 13.62
C MET A 147 11.71 14.37 13.84
N THR A 148 10.50 14.09 14.32
CA THR A 148 9.42 15.08 14.48
C THR A 148 9.62 15.84 15.78
N PRO A 149 9.95 17.15 15.76
CA PRO A 149 10.16 17.91 16.99
C PRO A 149 8.85 17.96 17.80
N PRO A 150 8.89 17.77 19.14
CA PRO A 150 7.69 17.85 19.97
C PRO A 150 6.99 19.21 19.89
N GLU A 151 7.74 20.26 19.55
CA GLU A 151 7.27 21.63 19.31
C GLU A 151 6.25 21.73 18.17
N VAL A 152 6.21 20.76 17.25
CA VAL A 152 5.16 20.67 16.22
C VAL A 152 3.77 20.60 16.86
N PHE A 153 3.65 19.98 18.02
CA PHE A 153 2.38 19.80 18.75
C PHE A 153 2.16 20.87 19.83
N ALA A 154 3.00 21.90 19.89
CA ALA A 154 2.90 22.94 20.92
C ALA A 154 1.63 23.78 20.72
N ILE A 155 0.85 23.93 21.80
CA ILE A 155 -0.33 24.82 21.83
C ILE A 155 0.10 26.29 21.82
N ASN A 156 1.26 26.59 22.43
CA ASN A 156 1.80 27.94 22.49
C ASN A 156 2.45 28.32 21.13
N PRO A 157 1.93 29.33 20.41
CA PRO A 157 2.49 29.76 19.14
C PRO A 157 3.96 30.20 19.22
N ASN A 158 4.41 30.69 20.37
CA ASN A 158 5.78 31.16 20.58
C ASN A 158 6.80 30.01 20.67
N GLN A 159 6.34 28.78 20.87
CA GLN A 159 7.18 27.58 20.94
C GLN A 159 6.97 26.67 19.72
N ALA A 160 5.95 26.93 18.91
CA ALA A 160 5.57 26.07 17.81
C ALA A 160 6.59 26.08 16.68
N ILE A 161 6.87 24.89 16.15
CA ILE A 161 7.67 24.68 14.94
C ILE A 161 6.77 24.07 13.88
N SER A 162 6.96 24.46 12.62
CA SER A 162 6.38 23.77 11.47
C SER A 162 7.48 23.26 10.56
N ALA A 163 7.24 22.17 9.84
CA ALA A 163 8.14 21.66 8.82
C ALA A 163 7.44 21.55 7.47
N GLU A 164 8.17 21.82 6.40
CA GLU A 164 7.71 21.66 5.02
C GLU A 164 8.77 20.97 4.18
N LEU A 165 8.36 19.99 3.38
CA LEU A 165 9.22 19.36 2.39
C LEU A 165 9.13 20.10 1.06
N ILE A 166 10.16 20.87 0.76
CA ILE A 166 10.28 21.61 -0.50
C ILE A 166 10.96 20.71 -1.53
N ILE A 167 10.15 20.10 -2.40
CA ILE A 167 10.64 19.24 -3.49
C ILE A 167 11.19 20.11 -4.62
N LYS A 168 12.48 19.99 -4.89
CA LYS A 168 13.15 20.68 -6.01
C LYS A 168 13.03 19.88 -7.30
N ARG A 169 13.17 18.55 -7.21
CA ARG A 169 13.12 17.66 -8.37
C ARG A 169 12.68 16.26 -7.99
N VAL A 170 11.81 15.69 -8.81
CA VAL A 170 11.55 14.25 -8.87
C VAL A 170 11.97 13.75 -10.24
N TYR A 171 12.94 12.84 -10.27
CA TYR A 171 13.46 12.25 -11.50
C TYR A 171 12.41 11.35 -12.17
N PRO A 172 12.52 11.12 -13.49
CA PRO A 172 11.70 10.12 -14.16
C PRO A 172 11.87 8.74 -13.50
N PRO A 173 10.78 7.98 -13.28
CA PRO A 173 10.86 6.64 -12.71
C PRO A 173 11.61 5.70 -13.66
N VAL A 174 12.60 4.98 -13.13
CA VAL A 174 13.33 3.95 -13.86
C VAL A 174 12.75 2.59 -13.47
N GLN A 175 12.19 1.87 -14.44
CA GLN A 175 11.69 0.53 -14.19
C GLN A 175 12.84 -0.42 -13.85
N ILE A 176 12.73 -1.13 -12.74
CA ILE A 176 13.74 -2.09 -12.26
C ILE A 176 13.23 -3.53 -12.32
N ALA A 177 11.91 -3.72 -12.32
CA ALA A 177 11.22 -4.99 -12.57
C ALA A 177 9.78 -4.71 -13.06
N PRO A 178 9.04 -5.72 -13.56
CA PRO A 178 7.61 -5.57 -13.85
C PRO A 178 6.85 -5.03 -12.63
N GLY A 179 6.17 -3.89 -12.80
CA GLY A 179 5.46 -3.23 -11.70
C GLY A 179 6.33 -2.59 -10.62
N GLN A 180 7.63 -2.41 -10.85
CA GLN A 180 8.55 -1.84 -9.86
C GLN A 180 9.45 -0.76 -10.48
N TRP A 181 9.59 0.36 -9.78
CA TRP A 181 10.36 1.50 -10.24
C TRP A 181 11.23 2.07 -9.13
N ARG A 182 12.36 2.65 -9.54
CA ARG A 182 13.19 3.52 -8.72
C ARG A 182 12.93 4.97 -9.10
N VAL A 183 12.70 5.82 -8.11
CA VAL A 183 12.41 7.24 -8.29
C VAL A 183 13.35 8.06 -7.41
N GLY A 184 14.26 8.81 -8.03
CA GLY A 184 15.09 9.76 -7.30
C GLY A 184 14.31 11.03 -6.95
N MET A 185 14.51 11.55 -5.74
CA MET A 185 13.94 12.80 -5.26
C MET A 185 15.02 13.67 -4.59
N VAL A 186 15.04 14.95 -4.97
CA VAL A 186 15.86 16.00 -4.37
C VAL A 186 14.92 17.02 -3.76
N ALA A 187 15.03 17.19 -2.45
CA ALA A 187 14.17 18.08 -1.67
C ALA A 187 14.94 18.66 -0.49
N ASP A 188 14.39 19.69 0.13
CA ASP A 188 14.84 20.21 1.42
C ASP A 188 13.70 20.09 2.43
N LEU A 189 13.99 19.59 3.63
CA LEU A 189 13.09 19.71 4.78
C LEU A 189 13.39 21.03 5.49
N VAL A 190 12.44 21.96 5.44
CA VAL A 190 12.56 23.29 6.03
C VAL A 190 11.72 23.35 7.30
N GLN A 191 12.40 23.38 8.45
CA GLN A 191 11.76 23.61 9.74
C GLN A 191 11.78 25.10 10.06
N THR A 192 10.65 25.66 10.47
CA THR A 192 10.48 27.09 10.78
C THR A 192 9.94 27.24 12.18
N LYS A 193 10.64 28.00 13.03
CA LYS A 193 10.12 28.43 14.34
C LYS A 193 9.13 29.58 14.14
N LYS A 194 7.95 29.49 14.77
CA LYS A 194 6.90 30.51 14.57
C LYS A 194 7.19 31.86 15.24
N ILE A 195 8.03 31.89 16.28
CA ILE A 195 8.30 33.11 17.06
C ILE A 195 9.18 34.12 16.32
N ASP A 196 10.26 33.65 15.69
CA ASP A 196 11.30 34.49 15.08
C ASP A 196 11.44 34.24 13.57
N GLY A 197 10.72 33.24 13.04
CA GLY A 197 10.82 32.84 11.64
C GLY A 197 12.14 32.17 11.30
N GLN A 198 12.94 31.77 12.29
CA GLN A 198 14.22 31.09 12.06
C GLN A 198 13.99 29.77 11.33
N LYS A 199 14.75 29.55 10.25
CA LYS A 199 14.65 28.36 9.41
C LYS A 199 15.86 27.45 9.60
N LEU A 200 15.61 26.17 9.82
CA LEU A 200 16.59 25.10 9.71
C LEU A 200 16.30 24.32 8.43
N ILE A 201 17.30 24.22 7.55
CA ILE A 201 17.17 23.55 6.26
C ILE A 201 18.00 22.28 6.29
N THR A 202 17.33 21.13 6.13
CA THR A 202 17.97 19.82 6.09
C THR A 202 17.78 19.20 4.70
N PRO A 203 18.86 18.95 3.93
CA PRO A 203 18.73 18.29 2.64
C PRO A 203 18.09 16.89 2.75
N PHE A 204 17.09 16.63 1.91
CA PHE A 204 16.33 15.40 1.86
C PHE A 204 16.42 14.76 0.47
N ASN A 205 17.61 14.26 0.13
CA ASN A 205 17.86 13.57 -1.12
C ASN A 205 17.67 12.06 -0.92
N LYS A 206 16.70 11.46 -1.63
CA LYS A 206 16.32 10.05 -1.46
C LYS A 206 16.05 9.36 -2.78
N ASP A 207 16.36 8.07 -2.83
CA ASP A 207 15.84 7.13 -3.81
C ASP A 207 14.65 6.38 -3.20
N LEU A 208 13.50 6.44 -3.88
CA LEU A 208 12.28 5.77 -3.46
C LEU A 208 12.01 4.60 -4.39
N LEU A 209 11.87 3.41 -3.81
CA LEU A 209 11.54 2.20 -4.53
C LEU A 209 10.03 1.98 -4.41
N VAL A 210 9.36 2.00 -5.55
CA VAL A 210 7.91 2.01 -5.67
C VAL A 210 7.47 0.74 -6.38
N ARG A 211 6.37 0.14 -5.94
CA ARG A 211 5.74 -1.01 -6.62
C ARG A 211 4.25 -0.83 -6.80
N ALA A 212 3.70 -1.43 -7.86
CA ALA A 212 2.28 -1.55 -8.08
C ALA A 212 1.66 -2.54 -7.09
N VAL A 213 0.44 -2.24 -6.62
CA VAL A 213 -0.36 -3.12 -5.76
C VAL A 213 -1.76 -3.30 -6.34
N ASP A 214 -2.25 -4.53 -6.34
CA ASP A 214 -3.43 -4.89 -7.14
C ASP A 214 -4.76 -4.49 -6.49
N TYR A 215 -4.83 -4.43 -5.16
CA TYR A 215 -6.13 -4.29 -4.49
C TYR A 215 -6.06 -3.82 -3.04
N PHE A 216 -6.87 -2.82 -2.72
CA PHE A 216 -7.33 -2.53 -1.36
C PHE A 216 -8.86 -2.37 -1.42
N PRO A 217 -9.64 -3.10 -0.59
CA PRO A 217 -11.10 -3.01 -0.64
C PRO A 217 -11.54 -1.59 -0.32
N SER A 218 -12.40 -1.02 -1.18
CA SER A 218 -13.02 0.28 -0.89
C SER A 218 -13.84 0.18 0.38
N PRO A 219 -13.73 1.15 1.30
CA PRO A 219 -14.64 1.21 2.42
C PRO A 219 -16.07 1.39 1.88
N SER A 220 -17.05 0.74 2.50
CA SER A 220 -18.46 0.86 2.11
C SER A 220 -18.90 2.33 2.21
N SER A 221 -19.56 2.84 1.16
CA SER A 221 -19.88 4.26 1.01
C SER A 221 -20.83 4.81 2.08
N SER A 222 -21.62 3.96 2.74
CA SER A 222 -22.67 4.37 3.70
C SER A 222 -22.23 4.50 5.17
N SER A 223 -21.00 4.10 5.53
CA SER A 223 -20.56 4.07 6.94
C SER A 223 -19.06 4.34 7.17
N SER A 224 -18.34 4.81 6.15
CA SER A 224 -16.90 5.02 6.26
C SER A 224 -16.55 6.23 7.14
N THR A 225 -15.68 6.02 8.14
CA THR A 225 -15.14 7.10 8.96
C THR A 225 -14.20 7.98 8.14
N ASP A 226 -14.01 9.23 8.53
CA ASP A 226 -13.10 10.14 7.81
C ASP A 226 -11.66 9.61 7.79
N LEU A 227 -11.25 8.91 8.86
CA LEU A 227 -9.97 8.20 8.90
C LEU A 227 -9.89 7.07 7.86
N GLN A 228 -10.94 6.27 7.72
CA GLN A 228 -10.98 5.20 6.70
C GLN A 228 -10.93 5.77 5.28
N LYS A 229 -11.63 6.88 5.02
CA LYS A 229 -11.57 7.58 3.73
C LYS A 229 -10.17 8.13 3.46
N ALA A 230 -9.50 8.68 4.47
CA ALA A 230 -8.15 9.22 4.34
C ALA A 230 -7.10 8.12 4.13
N ILE A 231 -7.24 6.98 4.81
CA ILE A 231 -6.41 5.79 4.57
C ILE A 231 -6.64 5.28 3.14
N TYR A 232 -7.90 5.13 2.72
CA TYR A 232 -8.23 4.67 1.38
C TYR A 232 -7.65 5.60 0.29
N SER A 233 -7.80 6.92 0.47
CA SER A 233 -7.32 7.92 -0.50
C SER A 233 -5.79 7.92 -0.66
N SER A 234 -5.04 7.48 0.36
CA SER A 234 -3.59 7.28 0.26
C SER A 234 -3.19 6.08 -0.60
N ARG A 235 -4.11 5.13 -0.83
CA ARG A 235 -3.88 3.87 -1.57
C ARG A 235 -4.56 3.83 -2.95
N THR A 236 -5.34 4.86 -3.30
CA THR A 236 -6.08 4.94 -4.57
C THR A 236 -5.17 4.83 -5.81
N ASP A 237 -3.93 5.31 -5.70
CA ASP A 237 -2.96 5.29 -6.80
C ASP A 237 -2.46 3.88 -7.14
N LYS A 238 -2.85 2.85 -6.35
CA LYS A 238 -2.43 1.45 -6.52
C LYS A 238 -0.91 1.30 -6.60
N LEU A 239 -0.22 2.12 -5.83
CA LEU A 239 1.22 2.19 -5.69
C LEU A 239 1.55 2.20 -4.19
N GLU A 240 2.70 1.62 -3.84
CA GLU A 240 3.28 1.79 -2.51
C GLU A 240 4.79 1.95 -2.58
N ILE A 241 5.35 2.72 -1.65
CA ILE A 241 6.78 2.82 -1.45
C ILE A 241 7.18 1.69 -0.51
N TYR A 242 8.04 0.78 -0.97
CA TYR A 242 8.49 -0.35 -0.16
C TYR A 242 9.89 -0.16 0.42
N GLU A 243 10.62 0.84 -0.07
CA GLU A 243 11.94 1.17 0.46
C GLU A 243 12.33 2.62 0.14
N ILE A 244 13.06 3.24 1.06
CA ILE A 244 13.62 4.58 0.90
C ILE A 244 15.12 4.52 1.24
N ARG A 245 15.96 4.94 0.30
CA ARG A 245 17.42 4.96 0.43
C ARG A 245 17.94 6.37 0.23
N ASN A 246 19.19 6.62 0.62
CA ASN A 246 19.86 7.85 0.20
C ASN A 246 20.01 7.87 -1.32
N LEU A 247 19.80 9.03 -1.93
CA LEU A 247 19.93 9.19 -3.38
C LEU A 247 21.37 8.89 -3.78
N CYS A 248 21.53 7.82 -4.57
CA CYS A 248 22.80 7.48 -5.20
C CYS A 248 22.69 7.91 -6.66
N LEU A 249 23.39 8.99 -7.03
CA LEU A 249 23.55 9.32 -8.44
C LEU A 249 24.39 8.19 -9.07
N ILE A 250 23.74 7.32 -9.83
CA ILE A 250 24.43 6.34 -10.68
C ILE A 250 24.55 7.01 -12.04
N ASP A 251 25.78 7.26 -12.44
CA ASP A 251 26.05 8.31 -13.40
C ASP A 251 25.78 7.88 -14.85
N GLY A 252 24.78 8.55 -15.45
CA GLY A 252 24.93 9.25 -16.74
C GLY A 252 24.86 10.78 -16.57
N TYR A 253 24.92 11.28 -15.33
CA TYR A 253 24.73 12.69 -14.97
C TYR A 253 25.85 13.27 -14.09
N SER A 254 26.88 12.51 -13.68
CA SER A 254 28.08 13.11 -13.10
C SER A 254 29.03 13.57 -14.20
N ASN A 255 29.24 14.88 -14.25
CA ASN A 255 30.47 15.43 -14.80
C ASN A 255 31.34 15.78 -13.59
N GLY A 256 32.08 14.80 -13.07
CA GLY A 256 32.95 15.05 -11.91
C GLY A 256 33.78 13.84 -11.52
N ASN A 257 35.04 13.84 -11.92
CA ASN A 257 36.07 12.93 -11.41
C ASN A 257 36.25 13.17 -9.91
N ASN A 258 35.64 12.35 -9.05
CA ASN A 258 36.03 12.20 -7.64
C ASN A 258 35.42 10.93 -7.05
N GLU A 259 36.16 9.81 -7.15
CA GLU A 259 35.80 8.49 -6.62
C GLU A 259 35.86 8.37 -5.09
N GLN A 260 36.10 9.45 -4.34
CA GLN A 260 36.36 9.38 -2.89
C GLN A 260 35.23 9.87 -1.98
N ALA A 261 34.07 10.26 -2.54
CA ALA A 261 32.94 10.74 -1.75
C ALA A 261 31.62 10.06 -2.13
N ASN A 262 31.64 8.76 -2.43
CA ASN A 262 30.42 8.01 -2.75
C ASN A 262 29.85 7.36 -1.47
N PRO A 263 28.85 7.95 -0.79
CA PRO A 263 28.21 7.36 0.40
C PRO A 263 27.50 6.02 0.09
N CYS A 264 27.46 5.61 -1.17
CA CYS A 264 26.88 4.37 -1.66
C CYS A 264 27.89 3.22 -1.76
N ALA A 265 29.18 3.45 -1.52
CA ALA A 265 30.19 2.40 -1.48
C ALA A 265 30.16 1.60 -0.16
N ASN A 266 29.62 2.18 0.91
CA ASN A 266 29.46 1.52 2.20
C ASN A 266 27.97 1.31 2.49
N ASN A 267 27.58 0.05 2.58
CA ASN A 267 26.27 -0.49 2.94
C ASN A 267 25.77 -0.05 4.34
N SER A 268 25.66 1.24 4.64
CA SER A 268 24.92 1.72 5.81
C SER A 268 23.44 1.78 5.47
N PHE A 269 22.81 0.61 5.47
CA PHE A 269 21.37 0.48 5.36
C PHE A 269 20.73 0.90 6.68
N ILE A 270 19.71 1.76 6.60
CA ILE A 270 18.68 1.78 7.64
C ILE A 270 17.72 0.66 7.24
N ARG A 271 17.85 -0.49 7.91
CA ARG A 271 16.84 -1.57 7.92
C ARG A 271 15.80 -1.28 8.98
#